data_AF-M7MN66-F1
#
_entry.id   AF-M7MN66-F1
#
_cell.length_a   1.000
_cell.length_b   1.000
_cell.length_c   1.000
_cell.angle_alpha   90.00
_cell.angle_beta   90.00
_cell.angle_gamma   90.00
#
_symmetry.space_group_name_H-M   'P 1'
#
loop_
_entity.id
_entity.type
_entity.pdbx_description
1 polymer ?
#
loop_
_entity_poly.entity_id
_entity_poly.type
_entity_poly.pdbx_seq_one_letter_code
_entity_poly.pdbx_strand_id
1 'polypeptide(L)'
;MKATRYGGWFAGILTAAMLLSGCSGPASVAERVERGLPTSWTEAQRSAIPWETISAVWLEDGSRFALITWGSSSCPAVVTSLEAIAADGIELRLEPSGGYGPCSADMAATAHELAVPESVTGRPVTLTLRYPEGAAEKTLALH
;
A
#
# COMPACT_ATOMS: atom_id res chain seq x y z
N MET A 1 -14.51 16.84 73.63
CA MET A 1 -13.74 15.66 73.19
C MET A 1 -13.61 15.72 71.67
N LYS A 2 -12.41 15.44 71.15
CA LYS A 2 -12.00 15.63 69.75
C LYS A 2 -12.83 14.76 68.79
N ALA A 3 -13.26 15.32 67.67
CA ALA A 3 -13.63 14.53 66.49
C ALA A 3 -12.78 15.00 65.30
N THR A 4 -12.09 14.02 64.74
CA THR A 4 -10.98 14.11 63.80
C THR A 4 -11.47 14.24 62.36
N ARG A 5 -10.63 14.89 61.54
CA ARG A 5 -10.68 15.04 60.07
C ARG A 5 -10.98 13.72 59.34
N TYR A 6 -11.47 13.77 58.10
CA TYR A 6 -10.81 13.20 56.90
C TYR A 6 -11.63 13.54 55.64
N GLY A 7 -11.06 14.38 54.77
CA GLY A 7 -11.58 14.63 53.43
C GLY A 7 -11.26 13.45 52.52
N GLY A 8 -12.27 12.94 51.82
CA GLY A 8 -12.16 11.87 50.84
C GLY A 8 -12.14 12.44 49.42
N TRP A 9 -10.99 12.27 48.77
CA TRP A 9 -10.67 12.62 47.40
C TRP A 9 -10.96 11.40 46.48
N PHE A 10 -11.38 11.68 45.25
CA PHE A 10 -11.37 10.83 44.04
C PHE A 10 -12.25 9.57 43.91
N ALA A 11 -13.15 9.62 42.93
CA ALA A 11 -13.54 8.51 42.07
C ALA A 11 -13.76 9.13 40.68
N GLY A 12 -13.16 8.75 39.55
CA GLY A 12 -12.44 7.55 39.15
C GLY A 12 -12.83 7.34 37.67
N ILE A 13 -12.16 8.03 36.73
CA ILE A 13 -12.42 7.88 35.28
C ILE A 13 -11.63 6.66 34.80
N LEU A 14 -12.34 5.57 34.51
CA LEU A 14 -11.80 4.39 33.83
C LEU A 14 -11.85 4.65 32.32
N THR A 15 -10.78 5.21 31.76
CA THR A 15 -10.58 5.26 30.31
C THR A 15 -10.08 3.89 29.84
N ALA A 16 -10.97 3.11 29.23
CA ALA A 16 -10.59 1.86 28.58
C ALA A 16 -9.75 2.16 27.34
N ALA A 17 -8.43 1.97 27.43
CA ALA A 17 -7.53 2.03 26.28
C ALA A 17 -7.65 0.73 25.48
N MET A 18 -8.42 0.74 24.38
CA MET A 18 -8.37 -0.31 23.37
C MET A 18 -7.03 -0.22 22.64
N LEU A 19 -6.10 -1.11 22.96
CA LEU A 19 -4.87 -1.31 22.21
C LEU A 19 -5.21 -2.05 20.92
N LEU A 20 -5.37 -1.31 19.81
CA LEU A 20 -5.39 -1.89 18.47
C LEU A 20 -3.98 -2.41 18.16
N SER A 21 -3.80 -3.72 18.23
CA SER A 21 -2.62 -4.42 17.72
C SER A 21 -2.56 -4.29 16.20
N GLY A 22 -1.94 -3.23 15.70
CA GLY A 22 -1.58 -3.09 14.28
C GLY A 22 -0.35 -3.93 13.93
N CYS A 23 -0.38 -4.64 12.80
CA CYS A 23 0.83 -5.26 12.22
C CYS A 23 1.91 -4.19 12.00
N SER A 24 3.13 -4.43 12.48
CA SER A 24 4.24 -3.46 12.46
C SER A 24 4.98 -3.35 11.10
N GLY A 25 4.24 -3.39 10.00
CA GLY A 25 4.80 -3.26 8.64
C GLY A 25 4.92 -1.80 8.18
N PRO A 26 5.68 -1.52 7.10
CA PRO A 26 5.67 -0.21 6.49
C PRO A 26 4.27 0.16 5.99
N ALA A 27 3.88 1.42 6.17
CA ALA A 27 2.59 1.91 5.69
C ALA A 27 2.63 2.12 4.17
N SER A 28 1.57 1.70 3.48
CA SER A 28 1.43 1.98 2.05
C SER A 28 0.87 3.38 1.82
N VAL A 29 1.31 4.04 0.74
CA VAL A 29 0.72 5.30 0.24
C VAL A 29 -0.43 5.08 -0.75
N ALA A 30 -0.71 3.83 -1.12
CA ALA A 30 -1.86 3.51 -1.96
C ALA A 30 -3.18 3.83 -1.23
N GLU A 31 -4.14 4.40 -1.95
CA GLU A 31 -5.48 4.68 -1.41
C GLU A 31 -6.20 3.38 -1.05
N ARG A 32 -5.89 2.31 -1.79
CA ARG A 32 -6.37 0.96 -1.51
C ARG A 32 -5.31 -0.07 -1.87
N VAL A 33 -5.15 -1.07 -1.00
CA VAL A 33 -4.38 -2.28 -1.26
C VAL A 33 -5.30 -3.49 -1.16
N GLU A 34 -5.45 -4.23 -2.25
CA GLU A 34 -6.24 -5.47 -2.30
C GLU A 34 -5.32 -6.68 -2.53
N ARG A 35 -5.56 -7.77 -1.77
CA ARG A 35 -4.89 -9.04 -2.01
C ARG A 35 -5.53 -9.72 -3.21
N GLY A 36 -4.71 -10.12 -4.19
CA GLY A 36 -5.17 -10.63 -5.47
C GLY A 36 -5.45 -9.52 -6.49
N LEU A 37 -6.12 -9.89 -7.56
CA LEU A 37 -6.67 -8.94 -8.53
C LEU A 37 -8.02 -8.40 -8.01
N PRO A 38 -8.36 -7.12 -8.27
CA PRO A 38 -9.59 -6.54 -7.74
C PRO A 38 -10.83 -7.31 -8.19
N THR A 39 -11.72 -7.61 -7.24
CA THR A 39 -12.97 -8.32 -7.53
C THR A 39 -13.97 -7.45 -8.28
N SER A 40 -13.82 -6.13 -8.19
CA SER A 40 -14.58 -5.12 -8.93
C SER A 40 -14.30 -5.13 -10.44
N TRP A 41 -13.18 -5.70 -10.88
CA TRP A 41 -12.84 -5.80 -12.30
C TRP A 41 -13.63 -6.90 -12.98
N THR A 42 -13.88 -6.73 -14.28
CA THR A 42 -14.44 -7.77 -15.14
C THR A 42 -13.46 -8.91 -15.33
N GLU A 43 -13.96 -10.07 -15.74
CA GLU A 43 -13.12 -11.22 -16.02
C GLU A 43 -12.13 -10.98 -17.17
N ALA A 44 -12.55 -10.23 -18.19
CA ALA A 44 -11.67 -9.84 -19.29
C ALA A 44 -10.51 -8.96 -18.82
N GLN A 45 -10.77 -8.01 -17.91
CA GLN A 45 -9.71 -7.17 -17.32
C GLN A 45 -8.73 -8.00 -16.49
N ARG A 46 -9.22 -8.91 -15.65
CA ARG A 46 -8.36 -9.78 -14.83
C ARG A 46 -7.51 -10.73 -15.67
N SER A 47 -8.11 -11.36 -16.69
CA SER A 47 -7.40 -12.30 -17.58
C SER A 47 -6.39 -11.62 -18.51
N ALA A 48 -6.51 -10.31 -18.74
CA ALA A 48 -5.51 -9.53 -19.48
C ALA A 48 -4.24 -9.24 -18.66
N ILE A 49 -4.25 -9.44 -17.33
CA ILE A 49 -3.08 -9.22 -16.49
C ILE A 49 -2.13 -10.41 -16.62
N PRO A 50 -0.89 -10.21 -17.10
CA PRO A 50 0.09 -11.28 -17.21
C PRO A 50 0.50 -11.82 -15.83
N TRP A 51 0.44 -13.14 -15.69
CA TRP A 51 0.88 -13.85 -14.48
C TRP A 51 2.36 -13.53 -14.19
N GLU A 52 2.69 -13.30 -12.91
CA GLU A 52 4.04 -13.00 -12.41
C GLU A 52 4.74 -11.79 -13.05
N THR A 53 4.01 -10.99 -13.83
CA THR A 53 4.53 -9.79 -14.46
C THR A 53 3.85 -8.58 -13.86
N ILE A 54 4.63 -7.73 -13.21
CA ILE A 54 4.12 -6.46 -12.70
C ILE A 54 3.52 -5.64 -13.83
N SER A 55 2.34 -5.10 -13.58
CA SER A 55 1.52 -4.43 -14.57
C SER A 55 0.93 -3.16 -13.97
N ALA A 56 0.67 -2.17 -14.80
CA ALA A 56 -0.05 -0.97 -14.39
C ALA A 56 -1.21 -0.72 -15.36
N VAL A 57 -2.37 -0.37 -14.84
CA VAL A 57 -3.56 -0.07 -15.64
C VAL A 57 -4.23 1.20 -15.16
N TRP A 58 -4.71 2.01 -16.10
CA TRP A 58 -5.48 3.21 -15.78
C TRP A 58 -6.81 2.84 -15.11
N LEU A 59 -7.19 3.66 -14.13
CA LEU A 59 -8.50 3.70 -13.52
C LEU A 59 -9.09 5.10 -13.72
N GLU A 60 -10.41 5.23 -13.57
CA GLU A 60 -11.13 6.52 -13.46
C GLU A 60 -10.57 7.66 -14.32
N ASP A 61 -10.79 7.57 -15.63
CA ASP A 61 -10.43 8.58 -16.63
C ASP A 61 -8.96 9.07 -16.55
N GLY A 62 -8.06 8.27 -15.97
CA GLY A 62 -6.64 8.58 -15.85
C GLY A 62 -6.25 9.41 -14.62
N SER A 63 -7.17 9.60 -13.67
CA SER A 63 -6.88 10.24 -12.37
C SER A 63 -6.26 9.28 -11.35
N ARG A 64 -6.46 7.98 -11.55
CA ARG A 64 -5.93 6.90 -10.72
C ARG A 64 -5.36 5.79 -11.59
N PHE A 65 -4.49 4.97 -11.04
CA PHE A 65 -4.04 3.75 -11.69
C PHE A 65 -3.92 2.61 -10.67
N ALA A 66 -4.06 1.38 -11.13
CA ALA A 66 -3.75 0.21 -10.35
C ALA A 66 -2.37 -0.33 -10.74
N LEU A 67 -1.48 -0.45 -9.76
CA LEU A 67 -0.25 -1.22 -9.89
C LEU A 67 -0.50 -2.64 -9.39
N ILE A 68 -0.29 -3.64 -10.24
CA ILE A 68 -0.42 -5.05 -9.88
C ILE A 68 0.97 -5.64 -9.67
N THR A 69 1.27 -5.97 -8.42
CA THR A 69 2.52 -6.63 -8.01
C THR A 69 2.30 -8.13 -7.81
N TRP A 70 3.37 -8.91 -7.89
CA TRP A 70 3.34 -10.34 -7.62
C TRP A 70 4.36 -10.65 -6.52
N GLY A 71 3.93 -11.36 -5.48
CA GLY A 71 4.80 -11.72 -4.35
C GLY A 71 4.18 -12.81 -3.48
N SER A 72 4.88 -13.13 -2.38
CA SER A 72 4.36 -14.03 -1.36
C SER A 72 3.01 -13.54 -0.82
N SER A 73 2.02 -14.43 -0.74
CA SER A 73 0.72 -14.10 -0.19
C SER A 73 0.78 -13.66 1.27
N SER A 74 1.80 -14.03 2.05
CA SER A 74 1.95 -13.53 3.43
C SER A 74 2.78 -12.24 3.53
N CYS A 75 3.61 -11.93 2.53
CA CYS A 75 4.52 -10.78 2.50
C CYS A 75 4.52 -10.07 1.12
N PRO A 76 3.40 -9.49 0.67
CA PRO A 76 3.39 -8.78 -0.59
C PRO A 76 4.24 -7.52 -0.46
N ALA A 77 4.79 -7.07 -1.58
CA ALA A 77 5.33 -5.72 -1.66
C ALA A 77 4.19 -4.70 -1.61
N VAL A 78 4.39 -3.60 -0.90
CA VAL A 78 3.50 -2.44 -0.84
C VAL A 78 4.24 -1.20 -1.30
N VAL A 79 3.51 -0.27 -1.92
CA VAL A 79 4.06 1.01 -2.35
C VAL A 79 4.19 1.92 -1.13
N THR A 80 5.41 2.25 -0.71
CA THR A 80 5.72 3.08 0.46
C THR A 80 5.99 4.54 0.10
N SER A 81 6.28 4.83 -1.18
CA SER A 81 6.32 6.19 -1.69
C SER A 81 5.86 6.27 -3.14
N LEU A 82 5.33 7.43 -3.50
CA LEU A 82 4.99 7.83 -4.86
C LEU A 82 5.40 9.28 -5.04
N GLU A 83 6.26 9.54 -6.01
CA GLU A 83 6.80 10.88 -6.29
C GLU A 83 6.70 11.19 -7.78
N ALA A 84 6.18 12.36 -8.13
CA ALA A 84 6.25 12.87 -9.50
C ALA A 84 7.66 13.41 -9.76
N ILE A 85 8.35 12.80 -10.71
CA ILE A 85 9.74 13.16 -11.07
C ILE A 85 9.83 13.94 -12.38
N ALA A 86 8.76 13.92 -13.19
CA ALA A 86 8.61 14.67 -14.42
C ALA A 86 7.11 14.87 -14.75
N ALA A 87 6.79 15.64 -15.79
CA ALA A 87 5.42 15.80 -16.26
C ALA A 87 4.80 14.45 -16.71
N ASP A 88 5.62 13.51 -17.16
CA ASP A 88 5.25 12.17 -17.63
C ASP A 88 5.94 11.06 -16.83
N GLY A 89 6.42 11.36 -15.61
CA GLY A 89 7.26 10.43 -14.84
C GLY A 89 6.85 10.33 -13.38
N ILE A 90 6.65 9.10 -12.88
CA ILE A 90 6.38 8.79 -11.48
C ILE A 90 7.41 7.77 -10.98
N GLU A 91 8.04 8.04 -9.85
CA GLU A 91 8.84 7.05 -9.11
C GLU A 91 7.99 6.43 -8.00
N LEU A 92 8.07 5.11 -7.86
CA LEU A 92 7.40 4.31 -6.85
C LEU A 92 8.43 3.52 -6.06
N ARG A 93 8.36 3.57 -4.73
CA ARG A 93 9.17 2.71 -3.85
C ARG A 93 8.30 1.57 -3.34
N LEU A 94 8.80 0.35 -3.50
CA LEU A 94 8.14 -0.87 -3.06
C LEU A 94 8.93 -1.52 -1.93
N GLU A 95 8.24 -1.89 -0.85
CA GLU A 95 8.84 -2.58 0.29
C GLU A 95 7.96 -3.76 0.73
N PRO A 96 8.53 -4.83 1.29
CA PRO A 96 7.73 -5.90 1.89
C PRO A 96 6.80 -5.37 3.00
N SER A 97 5.51 -5.73 2.94
CA SER A 97 4.52 -5.32 3.95
C SER A 97 4.61 -6.06 5.28
N GLY A 98 5.28 -7.22 5.30
CA GLY A 98 5.49 -8.01 6.52
C GLY A 98 6.70 -7.52 7.31
N GLY A 99 6.59 -7.55 8.66
CA GLY A 99 7.79 -7.57 9.51
C GLY A 99 8.61 -8.85 9.28
N TYR A 100 9.74 -9.02 9.98
CA TYR A 100 10.75 -10.09 9.82
C TYR A 100 10.29 -11.57 9.99
N GLY A 101 9.00 -11.88 9.86
CA GLY A 101 8.49 -13.25 9.88
C GLY A 101 8.73 -14.00 8.56
N PRO A 102 8.60 -15.35 8.56
CA PRO A 102 8.79 -16.14 7.35
C PRO A 102 7.68 -15.85 6.34
N CYS A 103 8.07 -15.60 5.10
CA CYS A 103 7.12 -15.47 4.00
C CYS A 103 6.69 -16.84 3.50
N SER A 104 5.42 -16.98 3.16
CA SER A 104 4.87 -18.19 2.55
C SER A 104 5.34 -18.34 1.11
N ALA A 105 5.38 -19.57 0.62
CA ALA A 105 5.87 -19.88 -0.73
C ALA A 105 4.81 -19.69 -1.83
N ASP A 106 3.56 -19.43 -1.46
CA ASP A 106 2.47 -19.23 -2.42
C ASP A 106 2.51 -17.81 -3.01
N MET A 107 2.70 -17.77 -4.33
CA MET A 107 2.71 -16.55 -5.11
C MET A 107 1.29 -16.06 -5.39
N ALA A 108 1.04 -14.78 -5.15
CA ALA A 108 -0.24 -14.15 -5.40
C ALA A 108 -0.06 -12.72 -5.92
N ALA A 109 -1.06 -12.23 -6.65
CA ALA A 109 -1.14 -10.82 -7.01
C ALA A 109 -1.43 -9.96 -5.77
N THR A 110 -1.05 -8.69 -5.82
CA THR A 110 -1.52 -7.64 -4.90
C THR A 110 -1.69 -6.36 -5.70
N ALA A 111 -2.90 -5.81 -5.66
CA ALA A 111 -3.30 -4.61 -6.37
C ALA A 111 -3.18 -3.37 -5.47
N HIS A 112 -2.57 -2.31 -6.00
CA HIS A 112 -2.41 -1.02 -5.32
C HIS A 112 -3.10 0.06 -6.16
N GLU A 113 -4.19 0.63 -5.67
CA GLU A 113 -4.84 1.78 -6.31
C GLU A 113 -4.15 3.07 -5.82
N LEU A 114 -3.63 3.85 -6.77
CA LEU A 114 -2.81 5.02 -6.52
C LEU A 114 -3.40 6.22 -7.26
N ALA A 115 -3.42 7.37 -6.58
CA ALA A 115 -3.74 8.64 -7.21
C ALA A 115 -2.56 9.14 -8.05
N VAL A 116 -2.86 9.72 -9.21
CA VAL A 116 -1.86 10.41 -10.03
C VAL A 116 -1.63 11.80 -9.44
N PRO A 117 -0.39 12.20 -9.14
CA PRO A 117 -0.11 13.57 -8.72
C PRO A 117 -0.55 14.58 -9.77
N GLU A 118 -1.17 15.68 -9.35
CA GLU A 118 -1.70 16.71 -10.25
C GLU A 118 -0.65 17.31 -11.20
N SER A 119 0.64 17.25 -10.82
CA SER A 119 1.77 17.69 -11.63
C SER A 119 2.07 16.79 -12.84
N VAL A 120 1.52 15.57 -12.90
CA VAL A 120 1.77 14.58 -13.96
C VAL A 120 0.75 14.73 -15.09
N THR A 121 1.07 15.59 -16.06
CA THR A 121 0.20 15.97 -17.18
C THR A 121 0.57 15.30 -18.51
N GLY A 122 1.80 14.80 -18.64
CA GLY A 122 2.30 14.14 -19.84
C GLY A 122 1.79 12.70 -20.00
N ARG A 123 1.77 12.21 -21.24
CA ARG A 123 1.30 10.88 -21.62
C ARG A 123 2.19 10.31 -22.73
N PRO A 124 2.55 9.01 -22.72
CA PRO A 124 2.28 8.02 -21.66
C PRO A 124 3.02 8.35 -20.36
N VAL A 125 2.56 7.81 -19.23
CA VAL A 125 3.27 7.99 -17.95
C VAL A 125 4.29 6.88 -17.77
N THR A 126 5.54 7.25 -17.52
CA THR A 126 6.61 6.33 -17.17
C THR A 126 6.62 6.10 -15.67
N LEU A 127 6.43 4.86 -15.25
CA LEU A 127 6.54 4.44 -13.86
C LEU A 127 7.93 3.82 -13.63
N THR A 128 8.69 4.36 -12.71
CA THR A 128 9.98 3.82 -12.26
C THR A 128 9.83 3.18 -10.89
N LEU A 129 10.10 1.89 -10.80
CA LEU A 129 9.90 1.09 -9.59
C LEU A 129 11.24 0.82 -8.93
N ARG A 130 11.36 1.29 -7.69
CA ARG A 130 12.50 1.10 -6.79
C ARG A 130 12.17 0.01 -5.77
N TYR A 131 13.08 -0.94 -5.64
CA TYR A 131 13.03 -2.01 -4.64
C TYR A 131 14.16 -1.81 -3.61
N PRO A 132 14.14 -2.53 -2.48
CA PRO A 132 15.24 -2.51 -1.52
C PRO A 132 16.56 -2.93 -2.18
N GLU A 133 17.69 -2.52 -1.60
CA GLU A 133 19.03 -2.70 -2.16
C GLU A 133 19.27 -4.15 -2.65
N GLY A 134 19.77 -4.28 -3.88
CA GLY A 134 20.08 -5.57 -4.53
C GLY A 134 19.04 -6.08 -5.52
N ALA A 135 17.84 -5.50 -5.57
CA ALA A 135 16.84 -5.79 -6.61
C ALA A 135 16.98 -4.83 -7.81
N ALA A 136 16.72 -5.34 -9.01
CA ALA A 136 16.78 -4.53 -10.24
C ALA A 136 15.64 -3.49 -10.25
N GLU A 137 15.97 -2.27 -10.68
CA GLU A 137 14.97 -1.27 -11.05
C GLU A 137 14.10 -1.81 -12.20
N LYS A 138 12.82 -1.47 -12.18
CA LYS A 138 11.92 -1.79 -13.29
C LYS A 138 11.18 -0.55 -13.76
N THR A 139 11.03 -0.42 -15.06
CA THR A 139 10.27 0.66 -15.68
C THR A 139 9.05 0.08 -16.40
N LEU A 140 7.91 0.75 -16.27
CA LEU A 140 6.67 0.44 -16.96
C LEU A 140 6.17 1.69 -17.67
N ALA A 141 5.63 1.52 -18.88
CA ALA A 141 4.87 2.57 -19.54
C ALA A 141 3.38 2.34 -19.28
N LEU A 142 2.71 3.37 -18.77
CA LEU A 142 1.29 3.40 -18.55
C LEU A 142 0.64 4.20 -19.69
N HIS A 143 -0.02 3.47 -20.58
CA HIS A 143 -0.65 3.96 -21.81
C HIS A 143 -2.12 4.24 -21.60
#